data_AF-A0A5A7QV54-F1
#
_entry.id   AF-A0A5A7QV54-F1
#
_cell.length_a   1.000
_cell.length_b   1.000
_cell.length_c   1.000
_cell.angle_alpha   90.00
_cell.angle_beta   90.00
_cell.angle_gamma   90.00
#
_symmetry.space_group_name_H-M   'P 1'
#
loop_
_entity.id
_entity.type
_entity.pdbx_description
1 polymer ?
#
loop_
_entity_poly.entity_id
_entity_poly.type
_entity_poly.pdbx_seq_one_letter_code
_entity_poly.pdbx_strand_id
1 'polypeptide(L)'
;MVLANDEASGNDIKAEAHVLPATHISYKDGVALLTQMNKTRSPKARITKPITRLDVKPAPVMAAFSSQGPNLVMSKILKPDIMAPGVSIIAAYTGAVGPTGQDFDKQRLPFNSMSGTSMSCPHVAGVVALLKKLYPKWSPAAIKSAIMTTASTLDNTWNSITNSSNSTATPFNYGGGHIDPNRAMDPGLVYDLQTTYYLNLLCAIGYNQTQIKLFWKKSFTCPKPDIRLIGFNYPSVTVPFLKRPVTVTKKPRWNISKSRTG
;
A
#
# COMPACT_ATOMS: atom_id res chain seq x y z
N MET A 1 3.61 -31.07 0.96
CA MET A 1 4.42 -30.14 1.78
C MET A 1 3.48 -29.25 2.58
N VAL A 2 3.76 -29.00 3.86
CA VAL A 2 3.01 -28.01 4.65
C VAL A 2 4.00 -26.91 5.02
N LEU A 3 3.75 -25.69 4.57
CA LEU A 3 4.51 -24.52 4.97
C LEU A 3 3.77 -23.86 6.13
N ALA A 4 4.44 -23.65 7.26
CA ALA A 4 3.89 -22.91 8.38
C ALA A 4 4.62 -21.57 8.50
N ASN A 5 3.87 -20.50 8.74
CA ASN A 5 4.45 -19.20 9.04
C ASN A 5 5.31 -19.23 10.30
N ASP A 6 6.30 -18.34 10.34
CA ASP A 6 6.92 -17.91 11.59
C ASP A 6 6.00 -16.94 12.35
N GLU A 7 6.39 -16.59 13.59
CA GLU A 7 5.61 -15.70 14.43
C GLU A 7 5.42 -14.30 13.80
N ALA A 8 6.44 -13.79 13.11
CA ALA A 8 6.41 -12.49 12.46
C ALA A 8 5.40 -12.43 11.30
N SER A 9 5.27 -13.52 10.53
CA SER A 9 4.33 -13.64 9.41
C SER A 9 2.92 -13.96 9.88
N GLY A 10 2.75 -14.49 11.10
CA GLY A 10 1.46 -14.63 11.78
C GLY A 10 0.40 -15.34 10.92
N ASN A 11 -0.66 -14.61 10.59
CA ASN A 11 -1.82 -15.06 9.82
C ASN A 11 -1.74 -14.74 8.31
N ASP A 12 -0.61 -14.23 7.80
CA ASP A 12 -0.44 -13.92 6.37
C ASP A 12 -0.39 -15.21 5.54
N ILE A 13 -1.40 -15.48 4.71
CA ILE A 13 -1.49 -16.68 3.88
C ILE A 13 -1.51 -16.29 2.42
N LYS A 14 -0.62 -16.90 1.64
CA LYS A 14 -0.42 -16.57 0.22
C LYS A 14 -0.65 -17.80 -0.64
N ALA A 15 -1.33 -17.58 -1.78
CA ALA A 15 -1.45 -18.58 -2.82
C ALA A 15 -0.22 -18.51 -3.73
N GLU A 16 0.85 -19.21 -3.32
CA GLU A 16 2.09 -19.35 -4.08
C GLU A 16 2.10 -20.67 -4.86
N ALA A 17 2.72 -20.65 -6.04
CA ALA A 17 2.89 -21.84 -6.85
C ALA A 17 3.97 -22.74 -6.24
N HIS A 18 3.75 -24.05 -6.31
CA HIS A 18 4.72 -25.06 -5.89
C HIS A 18 4.74 -26.20 -6.93
N VAL A 19 5.89 -26.86 -7.07
CA VAL A 19 6.05 -28.04 -7.96
C VAL A 19 5.55 -29.36 -7.33
N LEU A 20 5.28 -29.34 -6.02
CA LEU A 20 4.71 -30.45 -5.28
C LEU A 20 3.39 -30.01 -4.62
N PRO A 21 2.44 -30.93 -4.35
CA PRO A 21 1.26 -30.61 -3.57
C PRO A 21 1.63 -29.96 -2.24
N ALA A 22 1.17 -28.72 -2.03
CA ALA A 22 1.54 -27.91 -0.88
C ALA A 22 0.35 -27.14 -0.32
N THR A 23 0.44 -26.79 0.97
CA THR A 23 -0.50 -25.89 1.64
C THR A 23 0.27 -24.97 2.58
N HIS A 24 -0.13 -23.71 2.63
CA HIS A 24 0.43 -22.70 3.52
C HIS A 24 -0.55 -22.48 4.68
N ILE A 25 -0.07 -22.55 5.92
CA ILE A 25 -0.86 -22.40 7.14
C ILE A 25 -0.29 -21.32 8.05
N SER A 26 -1.15 -20.78 8.93
CA SER A 26 -0.78 -19.72 9.86
C SER A 26 0.24 -20.23 10.90
N TYR A 27 0.89 -19.30 11.61
CA TYR A 27 1.80 -19.67 12.70
C TYR A 27 1.06 -20.47 13.78
N LYS A 28 -0.14 -20.02 14.15
CA LYS A 28 -0.99 -20.70 15.15
C LYS A 28 -1.35 -22.13 14.72
N ASP A 29 -1.73 -22.31 13.46
CA ASP A 29 -2.06 -23.64 12.94
C ASP A 29 -0.82 -24.52 12.82
N GLY A 30 0.34 -23.94 12.51
CA GLY A 30 1.64 -24.63 12.51
C GLY A 30 2.01 -25.19 13.88
N VAL A 31 1.89 -24.37 14.93
CA VAL A 31 2.12 -24.81 16.32
C VAL A 31 1.14 -25.91 16.73
N ALA A 32 -0.14 -25.76 16.38
CA ALA A 32 -1.16 -26.78 16.64
C ALA A 32 -0.86 -28.09 15.90
N LEU A 33 -0.43 -28.02 14.64
CA LEU A 33 -0.05 -29.18 13.83
C LEU A 33 1.15 -29.90 14.43
N LEU A 34 2.22 -29.18 14.80
CA LEU A 34 3.40 -29.76 15.45
C LEU A 34 3.05 -30.48 16.76
N THR A 35 2.19 -29.85 17.57
CA THR A 35 1.70 -30.44 18.82
C THR A 35 0.94 -31.74 18.57
N GLN A 36 0.14 -31.80 17.50
CA GLN A 36 -0.60 -33.01 17.15
C GLN A 36 0.30 -34.11 16.56
N MET A 37 1.29 -33.74 15.76
CA MET A 37 2.27 -34.68 15.22
C MET A 37 3.05 -35.41 16.32
N ASN A 38 3.41 -34.69 17.40
CA ASN A 38 4.14 -35.27 18.52
C ASN A 38 3.34 -36.27 19.37
N LYS A 39 2.02 -36.36 19.18
CA LYS A 39 1.15 -37.31 19.93
C LYS A 39 1.08 -38.70 19.30
N THR A 40 1.52 -38.87 18.07
CA THR A 40 1.45 -40.16 17.36
C THR A 40 2.77 -40.49 16.68
N ARG A 41 3.14 -41.77 16.69
CA ARG A 41 4.36 -42.25 16.01
C ARG A 41 4.23 -42.28 14.49
N SER A 42 3.03 -42.11 13.94
CA SER A 42 2.78 -42.18 12.50
C SER A 42 1.69 -41.19 12.08
N PRO A 43 1.97 -39.87 12.14
CA PRO A 43 1.01 -38.86 11.72
C PRO A 43 0.71 -38.98 10.22
N LYS A 44 -0.57 -38.95 9.86
CA LYS A 44 -1.03 -38.95 8.46
C LYS A 44 -1.87 -37.70 8.21
N ALA A 45 -1.68 -37.08 7.06
CA ALA A 45 -2.43 -35.91 6.61
C ALA A 45 -2.77 -36.04 5.13
N ARG A 46 -3.82 -35.34 4.68
CA ARG A 46 -4.24 -35.28 3.28
C ARG A 46 -4.40 -33.82 2.86
N ILE A 47 -3.70 -33.44 1.80
CA ILE A 47 -3.89 -32.14 1.13
C ILE A 47 -4.98 -32.34 0.07
N THR A 48 -6.00 -31.48 0.08
CA THR A 48 -7.10 -31.52 -0.89
C THR A 48 -6.86 -30.52 -2.01
N LYS A 49 -7.70 -30.53 -3.05
CA LYS A 49 -7.63 -29.53 -4.11
C LYS A 49 -7.88 -28.12 -3.54
N PRO A 50 -7.20 -27.08 -4.06
CA PRO A 50 -7.40 -25.72 -3.60
C PRO A 50 -8.85 -25.27 -3.86
N ILE A 51 -9.39 -24.47 -2.95
CA ILE A 51 -10.69 -23.81 -3.08
C ILE A 51 -10.52 -22.32 -2.84
N THR A 52 -11.27 -21.51 -3.59
CA THR A 52 -11.35 -20.06 -3.34
C THR A 52 -12.45 -19.80 -2.32
N ARG A 53 -12.12 -19.07 -1.25
CA ARG A 53 -13.09 -18.57 -0.28
C ARG A 53 -13.24 -17.06 -0.46
N LEU A 54 -14.47 -16.62 -0.69
CA LEU A 54 -14.82 -15.21 -0.76
C LEU A 54 -15.33 -14.74 0.61
N ASP A 55 -15.41 -13.42 0.79
CA ASP A 55 -15.93 -12.80 2.03
C ASP A 55 -15.18 -13.21 3.30
N VAL A 56 -13.87 -13.44 3.17
CA VAL A 56 -12.98 -13.67 4.31
C VAL A 56 -13.00 -12.45 5.22
N LYS A 57 -13.09 -12.71 6.53
CA LYS A 57 -13.14 -11.68 7.58
C LYS A 57 -12.02 -11.94 8.59
N PRO A 58 -11.29 -10.90 9.04
CA PRO A 58 -11.35 -9.52 8.54
C PRO A 58 -10.68 -9.38 7.16
N ALA A 59 -11.16 -8.44 6.34
CA ALA A 59 -10.47 -7.97 5.14
C ALA A 59 -10.76 -6.48 4.88
N PRO A 60 -9.75 -5.67 4.53
CA PRO A 60 -8.38 -6.06 4.26
C PRO A 60 -7.54 -6.15 5.54
N VAL A 61 -6.37 -6.81 5.43
CA VAL A 61 -5.36 -6.92 6.49
C VAL A 61 -4.01 -6.53 5.89
N MET A 62 -3.14 -5.89 6.67
CA MET A 62 -1.78 -5.57 6.22
C MET A 62 -0.94 -6.83 6.09
N ALA A 63 -0.38 -7.05 4.91
CA ALA A 63 0.53 -8.15 4.64
C ALA A 63 1.83 -8.01 5.45
N ALA A 64 2.38 -9.13 5.94
CA ALA A 64 3.56 -9.12 6.81
C ALA A 64 4.80 -8.51 6.13
N PHE A 65 4.92 -8.75 4.82
CA PHE A 65 6.04 -8.27 4.00
C PHE A 65 5.96 -6.78 3.63
N SER A 66 4.82 -6.12 3.85
CA SER A 66 4.64 -4.73 3.40
C SER A 66 5.52 -3.80 4.22
N SER A 67 6.43 -3.08 3.56
CA SER A 67 7.29 -2.10 4.23
C SER A 67 6.48 -1.02 4.94
N GLN A 68 6.96 -0.63 6.11
CA GLN A 68 6.29 0.31 7.00
C GLN A 68 7.06 1.63 7.08
N GLY A 69 6.36 2.71 7.39
CA GLY A 69 6.98 3.97 7.76
C GLY A 69 7.68 3.92 9.13
N PRO A 70 8.23 5.04 9.59
CA PRO A 70 8.14 6.37 8.98
C PRO A 70 9.05 6.55 7.75
N ASN A 71 8.83 7.64 7.02
CA ASN A 71 9.77 8.07 6.00
C ASN A 71 11.09 8.52 6.66
N LEU A 72 12.16 7.74 6.48
CA LEU A 72 13.47 8.02 7.07
C LEU A 72 14.16 9.27 6.50
N VAL A 73 13.85 9.63 5.24
CA VAL A 73 14.40 10.84 4.60
C VAL A 73 13.65 12.07 5.07
N MET A 74 12.33 11.94 5.28
CA MET A 74 11.47 13.07 5.63
C MET A 74 10.33 12.64 6.54
N SER A 75 10.62 12.53 7.83
CA SER A 75 9.71 12.04 8.86
C SER A 75 8.44 12.88 9.04
N LYS A 76 8.40 14.11 8.50
CA LYS A 76 7.21 14.98 8.47
C LYS A 76 6.21 14.64 7.37
N ILE A 77 6.56 13.73 6.44
CA ILE A 77 5.67 13.22 5.39
C ILE A 77 5.37 11.75 5.67
N LEU A 78 4.10 11.44 5.90
CA LEU A 78 3.62 10.08 6.11
C LEU A 78 3.99 9.18 4.92
N LYS A 79 4.50 7.99 5.22
CA LYS A 79 4.63 6.87 4.29
C LYS A 79 4.24 5.55 4.98
N PRO A 80 3.64 4.59 4.24
CA PRO A 80 3.18 4.71 2.85
C PRO A 80 2.00 5.68 2.69
N ASP A 81 1.55 5.93 1.46
CA ASP A 81 0.46 6.89 1.19
C ASP A 81 -0.93 6.23 1.25
N ILE A 82 -1.04 4.99 0.77
CA ILE A 82 -2.31 4.29 0.58
C ILE A 82 -2.06 2.78 0.60
N MET A 83 -3.08 2.01 0.98
CA MET A 83 -3.13 0.55 0.89
C MET A 83 -4.01 0.12 -0.29
N ALA A 84 -3.58 -0.92 -1.02
CA ALA A 84 -4.34 -1.53 -2.10
C ALA A 84 -4.08 -3.05 -2.17
N PRO A 85 -4.96 -3.84 -2.81
CA PRO A 85 -4.82 -5.29 -2.91
C PRO A 85 -3.48 -5.72 -3.53
N GLY A 86 -2.72 -6.56 -2.84
CA GLY A 86 -1.40 -7.01 -3.29
C GLY A 86 -1.01 -8.41 -2.83
N VAL A 87 -1.93 -9.17 -2.25
CA VAL A 87 -1.69 -10.55 -1.80
C VAL A 87 -2.52 -11.48 -2.66
N SER A 88 -1.88 -12.51 -3.22
CA SER A 88 -2.50 -13.53 -4.06
C SER A 88 -3.30 -12.94 -5.24
N ILE A 89 -2.72 -11.94 -5.91
CA ILE A 89 -3.33 -11.30 -7.07
C ILE A 89 -3.08 -12.18 -8.30
N ILE A 90 -4.16 -12.56 -8.96
CA ILE A 90 -4.12 -13.31 -10.22
C ILE A 90 -4.02 -12.33 -11.39
N ALA A 91 -3.00 -12.49 -12.22
CA ALA A 91 -2.78 -11.68 -13.41
C ALA A 91 -2.19 -12.51 -14.55
N ALA A 92 -2.19 -11.94 -15.77
CA ALA A 92 -1.58 -12.57 -16.94
C ALA A 92 -0.09 -12.84 -16.69
N TYR A 93 0.39 -13.96 -17.22
CA TYR A 93 1.75 -14.42 -17.03
C TYR A 93 2.36 -14.87 -18.36
N THR A 94 3.69 -14.79 -18.47
CA THR A 94 4.38 -14.85 -19.77
C THR A 94 4.28 -16.20 -20.46
N GLY A 95 4.10 -17.28 -19.70
CA GLY A 95 4.22 -18.65 -20.23
C GLY A 95 5.61 -19.01 -20.75
N ALA A 96 6.62 -18.15 -20.56
CA ALA A 96 8.01 -18.45 -20.93
C ALA A 96 8.74 -19.18 -19.79
N VAL A 97 8.40 -18.84 -18.54
CA VAL A 97 8.96 -19.42 -17.32
C VAL A 97 7.87 -20.10 -16.49
N GLY A 98 8.27 -21.04 -15.63
CA GLY A 98 7.36 -21.67 -14.67
C GLY A 98 6.89 -20.66 -13.62
N PRO A 99 5.69 -20.85 -13.04
CA PRO A 99 5.11 -19.93 -12.05
C PRO A 99 5.95 -19.81 -10.76
N THR A 100 6.82 -20.78 -10.46
CA THR A 100 7.79 -20.68 -9.34
C THR A 100 9.06 -19.88 -9.69
N GLY A 101 9.27 -19.57 -10.97
CA GLY A 101 10.50 -18.93 -11.48
C GLY A 101 11.73 -19.84 -11.49
N GLN A 102 11.59 -21.13 -11.16
CA GLN A 102 12.71 -22.07 -11.12
C GLN A 102 12.88 -22.81 -12.45
N ASP A 103 14.12 -23.09 -12.85
CA ASP A 103 14.43 -23.77 -14.12
C ASP A 103 13.82 -25.18 -14.23
N PHE A 104 13.66 -25.87 -13.09
CA PHE A 104 13.06 -27.19 -13.03
C PHE A 104 11.52 -27.17 -13.12
N ASP A 105 10.87 -26.02 -12.97
CA ASP A 105 9.43 -25.88 -13.06
C ASP A 105 8.97 -25.79 -14.51
N LYS A 106 8.48 -26.93 -15.02
CA LYS A 106 8.02 -27.09 -16.40
C LYS A 106 6.56 -26.66 -16.61
N GLN A 107 5.84 -26.24 -15.57
CA GLN A 107 4.46 -25.78 -15.72
C GLN A 107 4.41 -24.50 -16.56
N ARG A 108 3.42 -24.35 -17.44
CA ARG A 108 3.21 -23.15 -18.26
C ARG A 108 1.75 -22.75 -18.17
N LEU A 109 1.50 -21.58 -17.58
CA LEU A 109 0.17 -21.09 -17.29
C LEU A 109 0.01 -19.67 -17.86
N PRO A 110 -1.14 -19.35 -18.48
CA PRO A 110 -1.42 -18.01 -18.99
C PRO A 110 -1.70 -16.99 -17.87
N PHE A 111 -1.95 -17.47 -16.64
CA PHE A 111 -2.17 -16.64 -15.46
C PHE A 111 -1.38 -17.21 -14.28
N ASN A 112 -0.94 -16.33 -13.38
CA ASN A 112 -0.27 -16.71 -12.13
C ASN A 112 -0.79 -15.86 -10.96
N SER A 113 -0.76 -16.44 -9.76
CA SER A 113 -1.04 -15.74 -8.51
C SER A 113 0.28 -15.28 -7.89
N MET A 114 0.41 -13.98 -7.65
CA MET A 114 1.61 -13.40 -7.05
C MET A 114 1.24 -12.42 -5.94
N SER A 115 2.16 -12.27 -4.98
CA SER A 115 2.01 -11.34 -3.85
C SER A 115 3.16 -10.34 -3.85
N GLY A 116 2.86 -9.09 -3.54
CA GLY A 116 3.83 -8.02 -3.44
C GLY A 116 3.18 -6.64 -3.50
N THR A 117 3.89 -5.63 -3.00
CA THR A 117 3.53 -4.23 -3.25
C THR A 117 3.59 -3.89 -4.73
N SER A 118 4.39 -4.64 -5.51
CA SER A 118 4.39 -4.64 -6.98
C SER A 118 3.03 -4.99 -7.58
N MET A 119 2.18 -5.74 -6.87
CA MET A 119 0.81 -6.05 -7.29
C MET A 119 -0.20 -5.01 -6.77
N SER A 120 0.05 -4.37 -5.63
CA SER A 120 -0.73 -3.22 -5.15
C SER A 120 -0.57 -1.98 -6.03
N CYS A 121 0.65 -1.70 -6.49
CA CYS A 121 0.97 -0.54 -7.31
C CYS A 121 0.10 -0.38 -8.58
N PRO A 122 -0.07 -1.41 -9.43
CA PRO A 122 -0.89 -1.30 -10.65
C PRO A 122 -2.38 -1.09 -10.35
N HIS A 123 -2.92 -1.59 -9.23
CA HIS A 123 -4.30 -1.28 -8.82
C HIS A 123 -4.46 0.23 -8.59
N VAL A 124 -3.56 0.85 -7.83
CA VAL A 124 -3.59 2.31 -7.60
C VAL A 124 -3.35 3.07 -8.90
N ALA A 125 -2.43 2.63 -9.76
CA ALA A 125 -2.18 3.25 -11.06
C ALA A 125 -3.42 3.23 -11.98
N GLY A 126 -4.18 2.12 -11.98
CA GLY A 126 -5.46 2.01 -12.68
C GLY A 126 -6.49 3.02 -12.18
N VAL A 127 -6.65 3.15 -10.86
CA VAL A 127 -7.54 4.15 -10.26
C VAL A 127 -7.10 5.58 -10.61
N VAL A 128 -5.79 5.87 -10.57
CA VAL A 128 -5.23 7.15 -11.00
C VAL A 128 -5.57 7.44 -12.45
N ALA A 129 -5.47 6.47 -13.35
CA ALA A 129 -5.81 6.64 -14.77
C ALA A 129 -7.31 6.95 -14.96
N LEU A 130 -8.19 6.25 -14.24
CA LEU A 130 -9.64 6.50 -14.26
C LEU A 130 -9.98 7.90 -13.75
N LEU A 131 -9.41 8.31 -12.61
CA LEU A 131 -9.59 9.66 -12.07
C LEU A 131 -9.03 10.73 -13.00
N LYS A 132 -7.89 10.49 -13.65
CA LYS A 132 -7.32 11.42 -14.64
C LYS A 132 -8.19 11.53 -15.88
N LYS A 133 -8.86 10.45 -16.30
CA LYS A 133 -9.83 10.47 -17.39
C LYS A 133 -11.08 11.27 -17.04
N LEU A 134 -11.61 11.09 -15.84
CA LEU A 134 -12.78 11.83 -15.34
C LEU A 134 -12.47 13.31 -15.08
N TYR A 135 -11.25 13.59 -14.58
CA TYR A 135 -10.80 14.93 -14.23
C TYR A 135 -9.48 15.28 -14.92
N PRO A 136 -9.49 15.57 -16.24
CA PRO A 136 -8.26 15.81 -17.02
C PRO A 136 -7.40 16.96 -16.50
N LYS A 137 -8.00 17.94 -15.83
CA LYS A 137 -7.31 19.12 -15.27
C LYS A 137 -6.76 18.91 -13.86
N TRP A 138 -7.12 17.83 -13.16
CA TRP A 138 -6.55 17.57 -11.83
C TRP A 138 -5.05 17.35 -11.93
N SER A 139 -4.31 17.96 -11.00
CA SER A 139 -2.89 17.72 -10.82
C SER A 139 -2.65 16.30 -10.27
N PRO A 140 -1.43 15.76 -10.38
CA PRO A 140 -1.07 14.52 -9.68
C PRO A 140 -1.29 14.59 -8.16
N ALA A 141 -1.07 15.75 -7.54
CA ALA A 141 -1.29 15.96 -6.12
C ALA A 141 -2.78 15.95 -5.76
N ALA A 142 -3.65 16.53 -6.60
CA ALA A 142 -5.09 16.50 -6.41
C ALA A 142 -5.66 15.07 -6.53
N ILE A 143 -5.23 14.29 -7.52
CA ILE A 143 -5.62 12.87 -7.65
C ILE A 143 -5.18 12.07 -6.43
N LYS A 144 -3.91 12.24 -6.03
CA LYS A 144 -3.38 11.60 -4.83
C LYS A 144 -4.17 11.99 -3.58
N SER A 145 -4.51 13.27 -3.43
CA SER A 145 -5.34 13.74 -2.32
C SER A 145 -6.68 13.04 -2.33
N ALA A 146 -7.37 13.00 -3.47
CA ALA A 146 -8.68 12.37 -3.59
C ALA A 146 -8.63 10.90 -3.13
N ILE A 147 -7.62 10.14 -3.58
CA ILE A 147 -7.40 8.75 -3.19
C ILE A 147 -7.15 8.63 -1.68
N MET A 148 -6.24 9.45 -1.12
CA MET A 148 -5.85 9.34 0.28
C MET A 148 -6.96 9.74 1.26
N THR A 149 -7.71 10.81 0.97
CA THR A 149 -8.72 11.35 1.90
C THR A 149 -10.05 10.60 1.86
N THR A 150 -10.26 9.74 0.88
CA THR A 150 -11.50 8.96 0.71
C THR A 150 -11.33 7.47 1.04
N ALA A 151 -10.10 7.06 1.33
CA ALA A 151 -9.75 5.71 1.73
C ALA A 151 -10.44 5.29 3.05
N SER A 152 -10.63 3.99 3.23
CA SER A 152 -11.18 3.41 4.46
C SER A 152 -10.07 2.93 5.38
N THR A 153 -10.14 3.31 6.66
CA THR A 153 -9.28 2.72 7.72
C THR A 153 -9.95 1.52 8.40
N LEU A 154 -11.13 1.12 7.90
CA LEU A 154 -11.92 0.02 8.44
C LEU A 154 -11.91 -1.19 7.51
N ASP A 155 -11.98 -2.37 8.10
CA ASP A 155 -12.20 -3.63 7.41
C ASP A 155 -13.69 -3.91 7.15
N ASN A 156 -13.98 -5.03 6.49
CA ASN A 156 -15.32 -5.52 6.18
C ASN A 156 -16.10 -6.03 7.41
N THR A 157 -15.56 -5.87 8.62
CA THR A 157 -16.23 -6.06 9.91
C THR A 157 -16.46 -4.74 10.65
N TRP A 158 -16.15 -3.60 10.00
CA TRP A 158 -16.24 -2.25 10.56
C TRP A 158 -15.26 -1.99 11.71
N ASN A 159 -14.21 -2.80 11.83
CA ASN A 159 -13.14 -2.62 12.80
C ASN A 159 -11.93 -1.98 12.13
N SER A 160 -11.03 -1.39 12.93
CA SER A 160 -9.76 -0.86 12.43
C SER A 160 -8.95 -1.97 11.74
N ILE A 161 -8.37 -1.66 10.57
CA ILE A 161 -7.49 -2.59 9.84
C ILE A 161 -6.38 -3.08 10.78
N THR A 162 -6.10 -4.38 10.73
CA THR A 162 -5.04 -5.04 11.51
C THR A 162 -3.85 -5.43 10.63
N ASN A 163 -2.75 -5.84 11.26
CA ASN A 163 -1.63 -6.49 10.61
C ASN A 163 -1.73 -8.03 10.69
N SER A 164 -0.78 -8.72 10.06
CA SER A 164 -0.68 -10.17 10.05
C SER A 164 -0.62 -10.82 11.44
N SER A 165 -0.21 -10.09 12.48
CA SER A 165 -0.17 -10.55 13.87
C SER A 165 -1.44 -10.20 14.66
N ASN A 166 -2.52 -9.77 14.00
CA ASN A 166 -3.78 -9.28 14.59
C ASN A 166 -3.65 -8.01 15.45
N SER A 167 -2.53 -7.29 15.36
CA SER A 167 -2.38 -5.99 16.01
C SER A 167 -3.01 -4.90 15.15
N THR A 168 -3.59 -3.88 15.78
CA THR A 168 -4.14 -2.73 15.07
C THR A 168 -3.08 -2.06 14.20
N ALA A 169 -3.34 -1.94 12.91
CA ALA A 169 -2.46 -1.25 11.99
C ALA A 169 -2.59 0.27 12.13
N THR A 170 -1.48 0.96 11.88
CA THR A 170 -1.39 2.41 11.98
C THR A 170 -1.28 3.05 10.60
N PRO A 171 -1.39 4.39 10.49
CA PRO A 171 -1.08 5.09 9.24
C PRO A 171 0.34 4.83 8.70
N PHE A 172 1.30 4.41 9.54
CA PHE A 172 2.62 3.97 9.05
C PHE A 172 2.60 2.59 8.36
N ASN A 173 1.48 1.87 8.44
CA ASN A 173 1.26 0.63 7.71
C ASN A 173 0.47 0.86 6.42
N TYR A 174 -0.66 1.59 6.48
CA TYR A 174 -1.60 1.72 5.36
C TYR A 174 -1.73 3.14 4.76
N GLY A 175 -1.04 4.14 5.32
CA GLY A 175 -1.19 5.54 4.90
C GLY A 175 -2.58 6.09 5.20
N GLY A 176 -3.29 6.52 4.15
CA GLY A 176 -4.69 6.98 4.25
C GLY A 176 -5.71 5.86 4.49
N GLY A 177 -5.34 4.59 4.27
CA GLY A 177 -6.22 3.43 4.42
C GLY A 177 -6.31 2.60 3.13
N HIS A 178 -7.26 1.68 3.09
CA HIS A 178 -7.59 0.91 1.89
C HIS A 178 -8.27 1.79 0.84
N ILE A 179 -7.77 1.74 -0.38
CA ILE A 179 -8.28 2.53 -1.51
C ILE A 179 -9.77 2.27 -1.77
N ASP A 180 -10.54 3.36 -1.93
CA ASP A 180 -11.94 3.32 -2.35
C ASP A 180 -12.08 4.13 -3.65
N PRO A 181 -12.09 3.47 -4.82
CA PRO A 181 -12.14 4.16 -6.11
C PRO A 181 -13.42 4.99 -6.30
N ASN A 182 -14.56 4.50 -5.80
CA ASN A 182 -15.85 5.14 -6.00
C ASN A 182 -15.94 6.43 -5.17
N ARG A 183 -15.50 6.40 -3.91
CA ARG A 183 -15.43 7.61 -3.09
C ARG A 183 -14.39 8.60 -3.61
N ALA A 184 -13.26 8.12 -4.14
CA ALA A 184 -12.23 8.97 -4.73
C ALA A 184 -12.71 9.75 -5.97
N MET A 185 -13.79 9.31 -6.63
CA MET A 185 -14.42 10.06 -7.73
C MET A 185 -15.09 11.35 -7.25
N ASP A 186 -15.49 11.46 -5.99
CA ASP A 186 -16.07 12.69 -5.43
C ASP A 186 -15.53 12.98 -4.02
N PRO A 187 -14.28 13.45 -3.92
CA PRO A 187 -13.62 13.65 -2.63
C PRO A 187 -14.14 14.88 -1.87
N GLY A 188 -14.98 15.71 -2.50
CA GLY A 188 -15.42 17.02 -2.00
C GLY A 188 -14.30 18.08 -1.97
N LEU A 189 -13.23 17.80 -1.23
CA LEU A 189 -12.05 18.67 -1.08
C LEU A 189 -10.78 17.93 -1.52
N VAL A 190 -9.83 18.68 -2.09
CA VAL A 190 -8.50 18.16 -2.44
C VAL A 190 -7.39 19.08 -1.93
N TYR A 191 -6.32 18.47 -1.43
CA TYR A 191 -5.09 19.13 -1.04
C TYR A 191 -4.12 19.15 -2.24
N ASP A 192 -4.22 20.21 -3.03
CA ASP A 192 -3.43 20.38 -4.24
C ASP A 192 -2.05 21.00 -3.94
N LEU A 193 -1.06 20.62 -4.77
CA LEU A 193 0.32 21.08 -4.73
C LEU A 193 0.84 21.27 -6.16
N GLN A 194 1.46 22.42 -6.40
CA GLN A 194 2.21 22.67 -7.63
C GLN A 194 3.64 22.13 -7.52
N THR A 195 4.27 21.85 -8.67
CA THR A 195 5.65 21.36 -8.76
C THR A 195 6.65 22.23 -8.00
N THR A 196 6.45 23.56 -7.97
CA THR A 196 7.27 24.51 -7.23
C THR A 196 7.35 24.22 -5.74
N TYR A 197 6.28 23.69 -5.12
CA TYR A 197 6.31 23.28 -3.71
C TYR A 197 7.20 22.06 -3.46
N TYR A 198 7.29 21.13 -4.42
CA TYR A 198 8.23 20.01 -4.34
C TYR A 198 9.68 20.47 -4.54
N LEU A 199 9.93 21.44 -5.42
CA LEU A 199 11.27 22.02 -5.59
C LEU A 199 11.71 22.79 -4.33
N ASN A 200 10.81 23.58 -3.75
CA ASN A 200 11.04 24.22 -2.45
C ASN A 200 11.32 23.18 -1.36
N LEU A 201 10.60 22.07 -1.37
CA LEU A 201 10.82 20.99 -0.42
C LEU A 201 12.22 20.38 -0.56
N LEU A 202 12.69 20.16 -1.78
CA LEU A 202 14.04 19.65 -2.05
C LEU A 202 15.10 20.62 -1.54
N CYS A 203 14.93 21.93 -1.77
CA CYS A 203 15.78 22.97 -1.20
C CYS A 203 15.81 22.90 0.34
N ALA A 204 14.66 22.69 0.98
CA ALA A 204 14.54 22.62 2.44
C ALA A 204 15.28 21.43 3.07
N ILE A 205 15.48 20.35 2.31
CA ILE A 205 16.24 19.17 2.76
C ILE A 205 17.70 19.17 2.27
N GLY A 206 18.19 20.31 1.78
CA GLY A 206 19.61 20.52 1.46
C GLY A 206 20.00 20.35 -0.01
N TYR A 207 19.05 20.15 -0.93
CA TYR A 207 19.38 20.12 -2.36
C TYR A 207 19.71 21.52 -2.86
N ASN A 208 20.84 21.64 -3.56
CA ASN A 208 21.23 22.88 -4.22
C ASN A 208 20.74 22.94 -5.69
N GLN A 209 20.87 24.12 -6.30
CA GLN A 209 20.45 24.35 -7.68
C GLN A 209 21.11 23.39 -8.68
N THR A 210 22.39 23.06 -8.49
CA THR A 210 23.15 22.16 -9.36
C THR A 210 22.58 20.74 -9.33
N GLN A 211 22.24 20.24 -8.13
CA GLN A 211 21.59 18.95 -7.93
C GLN A 211 20.18 18.93 -8.51
N ILE A 212 19.36 19.97 -8.26
CA ILE A 212 18.00 20.07 -8.80
C ILE A 212 18.01 20.09 -10.34
N LYS A 213 18.99 20.78 -10.94
CA LYS A 213 19.12 20.88 -12.39
C LYS A 213 19.31 19.50 -13.07
N LEU A 214 19.90 18.52 -12.39
CA LEU A 214 20.14 17.17 -12.93
C LEU A 214 18.83 16.46 -13.34
N PHE A 215 17.74 16.65 -12.60
CA PHE A 215 16.46 15.98 -12.86
C PHE A 215 15.34 16.93 -13.30
N TRP A 216 15.36 18.20 -12.90
CA TRP A 216 14.36 19.19 -13.34
C TRP A 216 14.65 19.75 -14.75
N LYS A 217 15.91 19.68 -15.20
CA LYS A 217 16.40 20.19 -16.50
C LYS A 217 16.22 21.70 -16.73
N LYS A 218 15.55 22.43 -15.84
CA LYS A 218 15.45 23.90 -15.81
C LYS A 218 16.21 24.46 -14.62
N SER A 219 16.65 25.72 -14.72
CA SER A 219 17.21 26.43 -13.58
C SER A 219 16.12 26.69 -12.52
N PHE A 220 16.43 26.37 -11.27
CA PHE A 220 15.56 26.69 -10.14
C PHE A 220 16.42 27.25 -9.00
N THR A 221 16.09 28.45 -8.55
CA THR A 221 16.79 29.12 -7.45
C THR A 221 16.04 28.86 -6.16
N CYS A 222 16.71 28.25 -5.18
CA CYS A 222 16.12 28.02 -3.87
C CYS A 222 15.81 29.37 -3.18
N PRO A 223 14.57 29.60 -2.71
CA PRO A 223 14.22 30.84 -2.04
C PRO A 223 14.93 30.96 -0.67
N LYS A 224 15.36 32.17 -0.32
CA LYS A 224 15.81 32.56 1.04
C LYS A 224 14.75 33.50 1.67
N PRO A 225 14.42 33.43 2.97
CA PRO A 225 14.82 32.47 4.01
C PRO A 225 13.73 31.45 4.42
N ASP A 226 14.21 30.39 5.08
CA ASP A 226 13.55 29.31 5.83
C ASP A 226 12.23 28.74 5.27
N ILE A 227 12.36 27.72 4.42
CA ILE A 227 11.24 26.94 3.89
C ILE A 227 10.68 26.08 5.04
N ARG A 228 9.74 26.66 5.77
CA ARG A 228 8.95 25.90 6.74
C ARG A 228 8.05 24.92 5.97
N LEU A 229 8.42 23.64 6.06
CA LEU A 229 7.60 22.47 5.71
C LEU A 229 6.15 22.52 6.24
N ILE A 230 5.87 23.41 7.19
CA ILE A 230 4.55 23.69 7.79
C ILE A 230 3.51 24.12 6.74
N GLY A 231 3.93 24.56 5.54
CA GLY A 231 3.04 24.88 4.41
C GLY A 231 2.89 23.79 3.34
N PHE A 232 3.51 22.62 3.49
CA PHE A 232 3.38 21.54 2.51
C PHE A 232 1.98 20.91 2.61
N ASN A 233 1.13 21.28 1.66
CA ASN A 233 -0.29 20.93 1.56
C ASN A 233 -0.53 19.47 1.18
N TYR A 234 0.11 18.55 1.90
CA TYR A 234 -0.05 17.11 1.76
C TYR A 234 -1.30 16.62 2.50
N PRO A 235 -2.03 15.61 2.01
CA PRO A 235 -3.27 15.09 2.60
C PRO A 235 -3.04 14.21 3.85
N SER A 236 -2.01 14.53 4.65
CA SER A 236 -1.76 13.94 5.96
C SER A 236 -0.93 14.88 6.84
N VAL A 237 -0.92 14.61 8.13
CA VAL A 237 -0.14 15.34 9.13
C VAL A 237 0.69 14.35 9.92
N THR A 238 2.01 14.57 9.96
CA THR A 238 2.93 13.79 10.79
C THR A 238 3.83 14.76 11.55
N VAL A 239 3.81 14.66 12.88
CA VAL A 239 4.64 15.50 13.76
C VAL A 239 5.61 14.59 14.51
N PRO A 240 6.85 14.43 14.02
CA PRO A 240 7.83 13.58 14.69
C PRO A 240 8.25 14.21 16.03
N PHE A 241 8.39 13.39 17.06
CA PHE A 241 8.91 13.77 18.38
C PHE A 241 8.19 14.98 19.02
N LEU A 242 6.85 14.98 19.02
CA LEU A 242 6.03 16.05 19.58
C LEU A 242 6.32 16.25 21.09
N LYS A 243 7.04 17.33 21.44
CA LYS A 243 7.32 17.75 22.83
C LYS A 243 6.59 19.04 23.24
N ARG A 244 6.16 19.84 22.27
CA ARG A 244 5.47 21.13 22.46
C ARG A 244 4.33 21.23 21.45
N PRO A 245 3.30 22.05 21.69
CA PRO A 245 2.24 22.28 20.72
C PRO A 245 2.78 22.77 19.37
N VAL A 246 2.27 22.22 18.27
CA VAL A 246 2.62 22.62 16.91
C VAL A 246 1.33 22.88 16.13
N THR A 247 1.24 24.03 15.49
CA THR A 247 0.15 24.36 14.57
C THR A 247 0.54 24.00 13.15
N VAL A 248 -0.26 23.18 12.48
CA VAL A 248 -0.08 22.79 11.07
C VAL A 248 -1.24 23.36 10.26
N THR A 249 -0.92 24.17 9.24
CA THR A 249 -1.93 24.77 8.35
C THR A 249 -2.03 24.00 7.05
N LYS A 250 -3.25 23.63 6.66
CA LYS A 250 -3.55 23.01 5.36
C LYS A 250 -4.57 23.87 4.61
N LYS A 251 -4.45 23.90 3.28
CA LYS A 251 -5.31 24.70 2.39
C LYS A 251 -6.00 23.77 1.40
N PRO A 252 -7.08 23.09 1.80
CA PRO A 252 -7.87 22.32 0.84
C PRO A 252 -8.51 23.27 -0.18
N ARG A 253 -8.75 22.77 -1.38
CA ARG A 253 -9.53 23.43 -2.42
C ARG A 253 -10.78 22.62 -2.69
N TRP A 254 -11.87 23.31 -3.00
CA TRP A 254 -13.09 22.66 -3.48
C TRP A 254 -12.79 21.85 -4.73
N ASN A 255 -13.45 20.71 -4.85
CA ASN A 255 -13.46 19.97 -6.09
C ASN A 255 -14.35 20.72 -7.11
N ILE A 256 -13.73 21.54 -7.97
CA ILE A 256 -14.45 22.44 -8.90
C ILE A 256 -15.01 21.69 -10.13
N SER A 257 -14.86 20.36 -10.23
CA SER A 257 -15.23 19.63 -11.44
C SER A 257 -16.68 19.13 -11.51
N LYS A 258 -17.45 19.18 -10.42
CA LYS A 258 -18.91 19.00 -10.51
C LYS A 258 -19.55 20.38 -10.63
N SER A 259 -19.98 20.76 -11.84
CA SER A 259 -21.17 21.59 -11.90
C SER A 259 -22.25 20.81 -11.16
N ARG A 260 -22.77 21.36 -10.07
CA ARG A 260 -24.00 20.86 -9.45
C ARG A 260 -25.12 21.06 -10.48
N THR A 261 -25.24 20.14 -11.43
CA THR A 261 -26.51 19.92 -12.12
C THR A 261 -27.37 19.19 -11.10
N GLY A 262 -28.23 19.97 -10.44
CA GLY A 262 -29.35 19.45 -9.67
C GLY A 262 -30.39 18.82 -10.58
#